data_AF-A0A967WB73-F1
#
_entry.id   AF-A0A967WB73-F1
#
_cell.length_a   1.000
_cell.length_b   1.000
_cell.length_c   1.000
_cell.angle_alpha   90.00
_cell.angle_beta   90.00
_cell.angle_gamma   90.00
#
_symmetry.space_group_name_H-M   'P 1'
#
loop_
_entity.id
_entity.type
_entity.pdbx_description
1 polymer ?
#
loop_
_entity_poly.entity_id
_entity_poly.type
_entity_poly.pdbx_seq_one_letter_code
_entity_poly.pdbx_strand_id
1 'polypeptide(L)'
;MRDKIRRFGNPDIYPAIMELTTQISIRMFQLAEENGLSLLGSSLVDQYAAKPIMSREDYFKYVHPYRVRVWETLDKKVSPGYFVPSPQETEQNMQDPVLAKGFGVFTNYIFPQTPEGLTLPEYDRPMLELAKKHKQSYTYLVHGKYLRDASEAQLEATVQRICGLAKEVRANLMVSIASVPPGASLEKANFVFRLVE
;
A
#
# COMPACT_ATOMS: atom_id res chain seq x y z
N MET A 1 -6.43 -16.08 14.33
CA MET A 1 -6.21 -15.19 15.51
C MET A 1 -6.95 -15.65 16.76
N ARG A 2 -8.27 -15.91 16.66
CA ARG A 2 -9.13 -16.37 17.76
C ARG A 2 -8.56 -17.55 18.55
N ASP A 3 -8.11 -18.63 17.91
CA ASP A 3 -7.60 -19.81 18.64
C ASP A 3 -6.25 -19.57 19.34
N LYS A 4 -5.42 -18.62 18.88
CA LYS A 4 -4.19 -18.23 19.59
C LYS A 4 -4.48 -17.39 20.83
N ILE A 5 -5.42 -16.44 20.72
CA ILE A 5 -5.91 -15.65 21.86
C ILE A 5 -6.65 -16.56 22.86
N ARG A 6 -7.47 -17.51 22.37
CA ARG A 6 -8.22 -18.45 23.22
C ARG A 6 -7.33 -19.51 23.89
N ARG A 7 -6.25 -19.97 23.23
CA ARG A 7 -5.31 -20.95 23.81
C ARG A 7 -4.29 -20.34 24.79
N PHE A 8 -3.93 -19.06 24.66
CA PHE A 8 -2.79 -18.48 25.38
C PHE A 8 -2.98 -17.04 25.92
N GLY A 9 -4.14 -16.39 25.76
CA GLY A 9 -4.28 -14.95 26.00
C GLY A 9 -5.43 -14.54 26.92
N ASN A 10 -5.16 -13.56 27.78
CA ASN A 10 -6.18 -12.75 28.44
C ASN A 10 -6.98 -12.01 27.35
N PRO A 11 -8.33 -12.14 27.30
CA PRO A 11 -9.16 -11.49 26.28
C PRO A 11 -9.05 -9.96 26.26
N ASP A 12 -8.61 -9.35 27.36
CA ASP A 12 -8.50 -7.91 27.52
C ASP A 12 -7.16 -7.36 26.98
N ILE A 13 -6.14 -8.21 26.82
CA ILE A 13 -4.80 -7.75 26.45
C ILE A 13 -4.75 -7.21 25.03
N TYR A 14 -5.47 -7.83 24.09
CA TYR A 14 -5.46 -7.40 22.70
C TYR A 14 -6.13 -6.03 22.53
N PRO A 15 -7.37 -5.79 23.04
CA PRO A 15 -7.95 -4.45 23.06
C PRO A 15 -7.06 -3.41 23.73
N ALA A 16 -6.42 -3.75 24.86
CA ALA A 16 -5.52 -2.82 25.56
C ALA A 16 -4.28 -2.45 24.73
N ILE A 17 -3.66 -3.42 24.04
CA ILE A 17 -2.55 -3.16 23.13
C ILE A 17 -3.01 -2.31 21.94
N MET A 18 -4.16 -2.61 21.34
CA MET A 18 -4.70 -1.85 20.22
C MET A 18 -5.05 -0.41 20.62
N GLU A 19 -5.57 -0.20 21.83
CA GLU A 19 -5.80 1.13 22.39
C GLU A 19 -4.49 1.91 22.54
N LEU A 20 -3.48 1.29 23.16
CA LEU A 20 -2.16 1.89 23.33
C LEU A 20 -1.52 2.26 21.98
N THR A 21 -1.50 1.35 21.00
CA THR A 21 -0.91 1.61 19.68
C THR A 21 -1.68 2.65 18.89
N THR A 22 -3.00 2.75 19.08
CA THR A 22 -3.81 3.84 18.52
C THR A 22 -3.36 5.20 19.08
N GLN A 23 -3.26 5.31 20.40
CA GLN A 23 -2.85 6.57 21.06
C GLN A 23 -1.43 6.98 20.66
N ILE A 24 -0.50 6.01 20.61
CA ILE A 24 0.86 6.24 20.12
C ILE A 24 0.83 6.75 18.68
N SER A 25 0.06 6.13 17.79
CA SER A 25 -0.03 6.55 16.39
C SER A 25 -0.52 7.99 16.26
N ILE A 26 -1.59 8.36 16.98
CA ILE A 26 -2.11 9.73 17.01
C ILE A 26 -1.02 10.70 17.49
N ARG A 27 -0.37 10.38 18.61
CA ARG A 27 0.66 11.27 19.18
C ARG A 27 1.85 11.43 18.26
N MET A 28 2.26 10.39 17.53
CA MET A 28 3.34 10.47 16.54
C MET A 28 3.05 11.49 15.44
N PHE A 29 1.83 11.48 14.88
CA PHE A 29 1.46 12.46 13.85
C PHE A 29 1.32 13.88 14.40
N GLN A 30 0.74 14.04 15.59
CA GLN A 30 0.67 15.35 16.25
C GLN A 30 2.05 15.92 16.52
N LEU A 31 2.99 15.11 17.02
CA LEU A 31 4.38 15.51 17.21
C LEU A 31 5.04 15.91 15.89
N ALA A 32 4.76 15.19 14.79
CA ALA A 32 5.27 15.57 13.48
C ALA A 32 4.81 16.98 13.07
N GLU A 33 3.51 17.28 13.21
CA GLU A 33 2.97 18.63 12.93
C GLU A 33 3.53 19.70 13.88
N GLU A 34 3.61 19.41 15.19
CA GLU A 34 4.22 20.30 16.20
C GLU A 34 5.68 20.66 15.86
N ASN A 35 6.38 19.79 15.14
CA ASN A 35 7.75 19.99 14.68
C ASN A 35 7.84 20.47 13.21
N GLY A 36 6.74 20.98 12.66
CA GLY A 36 6.72 21.62 11.34
C GLY A 36 6.69 20.67 10.14
N LEU A 37 6.46 19.37 10.35
CA LEU A 37 6.29 18.41 9.25
C LEU A 37 4.88 18.49 8.68
N SER A 38 4.77 18.58 7.35
CA SER A 38 3.50 18.42 6.65
C SER A 38 3.06 16.96 6.64
N LEU A 39 1.80 16.69 6.96
CA LEU A 39 1.22 15.36 6.83
C LEU A 39 0.77 15.04 5.40
N LEU A 40 0.91 15.97 4.45
CA LEU A 40 0.55 15.73 3.04
C LEU A 40 1.35 14.55 2.49
N GLY A 41 0.65 13.55 1.94
CA GLY A 41 1.25 12.31 1.43
C GLY A 41 1.57 11.26 2.51
N SER A 42 1.38 11.58 3.80
CA SER A 42 1.50 10.60 4.88
C SER A 42 0.42 9.54 4.77
N SER A 43 0.79 8.30 5.08
CA SER A 43 -0.13 7.16 5.05
C SER A 43 -0.10 6.43 6.39
N LEU A 44 -1.28 6.10 6.89
CA LEU A 44 -1.40 5.00 7.85
C LEU A 44 -1.18 3.74 7.02
N VAL A 45 -0.27 2.86 7.42
CA VAL A 45 -0.04 1.57 6.76
C VAL A 45 0.25 0.53 7.83
N ASP A 46 -0.40 -0.62 7.74
CA ASP A 46 -0.04 -1.80 8.54
C ASP A 46 0.14 -2.98 7.58
N GLN A 47 1.40 -3.26 7.26
CA GLN A 47 1.77 -4.35 6.36
C GLN A 47 1.53 -5.74 6.96
N TYR A 48 1.40 -5.84 8.28
CA TYR A 48 1.20 -7.10 9.00
C TYR A 48 -0.26 -7.41 9.27
N ALA A 49 -1.14 -6.40 9.19
CA ALA A 49 -2.58 -6.58 9.25
C ALA A 49 -3.22 -6.99 7.90
N ALA A 50 -2.44 -7.59 7.00
CA ALA A 50 -2.89 -8.10 5.71
C ALA A 50 -2.48 -9.56 5.49
N LYS A 51 -2.93 -10.17 4.39
CA LYS A 51 -2.48 -11.51 3.98
C LYS A 51 -0.97 -11.50 3.73
N PRO A 52 -0.27 -12.61 4.04
CA PRO A 52 -0.78 -13.89 4.53
C PRO A 52 -0.98 -13.96 6.06
N ILE A 53 -0.68 -12.89 6.80
CA ILE A 53 -0.64 -12.91 8.28
C ILE A 53 -2.03 -12.80 8.89
N MET A 54 -2.86 -11.92 8.32
CA MET A 54 -4.22 -11.65 8.79
C MET A 54 -5.21 -11.75 7.64
N SER A 55 -6.38 -12.35 7.89
CA SER A 55 -7.47 -12.35 6.92
C SER A 55 -8.12 -10.97 6.83
N ARG A 56 -8.77 -10.67 5.70
CA ARG A 56 -9.56 -9.44 5.55
C ARG A 56 -10.64 -9.32 6.62
N GLU A 57 -11.33 -10.41 6.95
CA GLU A 57 -12.34 -10.44 8.01
C GLU A 57 -11.75 -10.07 9.38
N ASP A 58 -10.61 -10.66 9.76
CA ASP A 58 -9.95 -10.35 11.02
C ASP A 58 -9.47 -8.89 11.04
N TYR A 59 -8.98 -8.35 9.91
CA TYR A 59 -8.60 -6.93 9.79
C TYR A 59 -9.79 -6.00 10.10
N PHE A 60 -10.92 -6.20 9.42
CA PHE A 60 -12.10 -5.35 9.62
C PHE A 60 -12.67 -5.46 11.03
N LYS A 61 -12.53 -6.63 11.67
CA LYS A 61 -13.03 -6.86 13.02
C LYS A 61 -12.13 -6.31 14.11
N TYR A 62 -10.81 -6.47 13.97
CA TYR A 62 -9.88 -6.28 15.09
C TYR A 62 -8.91 -5.12 14.91
N VAL A 63 -8.71 -4.60 13.68
CA VAL A 63 -7.73 -3.54 13.39
C VAL A 63 -8.39 -2.29 12.82
N HIS A 64 -9.29 -2.45 11.85
CA HIS A 64 -9.89 -1.34 11.13
C HIS A 64 -10.56 -0.28 12.04
N PRO A 65 -11.34 -0.64 13.08
CA PRO A 65 -11.99 0.36 13.95
C PRO A 65 -10.99 1.31 14.63
N TYR A 66 -9.86 0.78 15.09
CA TYR A 66 -8.79 1.56 15.71
C TYR A 66 -8.13 2.51 14.73
N ARG A 67 -7.93 2.06 13.49
CA ARG A 67 -7.36 2.86 12.42
C ARG A 67 -8.29 3.99 11.98
N VAL A 68 -9.60 3.74 11.89
CA VAL A 68 -10.59 4.78 11.60
C VAL A 68 -10.51 5.88 12.64
N ARG A 69 -10.40 5.52 13.93
CA ARG A 69 -10.24 6.49 15.01
C ARG A 69 -8.97 7.33 14.86
N VAL A 70 -7.83 6.74 14.48
CA VAL A 70 -6.60 7.52 14.17
C VAL A 70 -6.87 8.50 13.03
N TRP A 71 -7.45 8.03 11.94
CA TRP A 71 -7.74 8.84 10.76
C TRP A 71 -8.69 10.01 11.06
N GLU A 72 -9.76 9.77 11.83
CA GLU A 72 -10.71 10.80 12.26
C GLU A 72 -10.07 11.81 13.21
N THR A 73 -9.25 11.34 14.16
CA THR A 73 -8.56 12.22 15.13
C THR A 73 -7.55 13.15 14.47
N LEU A 74 -6.97 12.74 13.35
CA LEU A 74 -6.02 13.54 12.57
C LEU A 74 -6.70 14.37 11.47
N ASP A 75 -7.99 14.68 11.62
CA ASP A 75 -8.79 15.44 10.65
C ASP A 75 -8.71 14.89 9.22
N LYS A 76 -8.52 13.57 9.08
CA LYS A 76 -8.42 12.87 7.79
C LYS A 76 -7.23 13.32 6.93
N LYS A 77 -6.23 13.96 7.53
CA LYS A 77 -5.02 14.47 6.83
C LYS A 77 -4.11 13.36 6.30
N VAL A 78 -4.21 12.16 6.88
CA VAL A 78 -3.41 11.00 6.50
C VAL A 78 -4.21 10.02 5.65
N SER A 79 -3.55 9.33 4.73
CA SER A 79 -4.19 8.34 3.85
C SER A 79 -4.36 6.98 4.55
N PRO A 80 -5.58 6.43 4.67
CA PRO A 80 -5.80 5.09 5.20
C PRO A 80 -5.58 4.02 4.11
N GLY A 81 -4.39 3.41 4.03
CA GLY A 81 -4.07 2.35 3.05
C GLY A 81 -4.22 0.92 3.58
N TYR A 82 -5.17 0.12 3.09
CA TYR A 82 -5.22 -1.32 3.36
C TYR A 82 -4.92 -2.09 2.08
N PHE A 83 -3.72 -2.67 2.02
CA PHE A 83 -3.26 -3.41 0.86
C PHE A 83 -3.78 -4.85 0.90
N VAL A 84 -4.25 -5.36 -0.24
CA VAL A 84 -4.75 -6.73 -0.39
C VAL A 84 -4.12 -7.37 -1.64
N PRO A 85 -3.84 -8.69 -1.64
CA PRO A 85 -3.01 -9.34 -2.67
C PRO A 85 -3.77 -9.64 -3.98
N SER A 86 -4.91 -9.00 -4.23
CA SER A 86 -5.69 -9.22 -5.46
C SER A 86 -6.54 -8.02 -5.88
N PRO A 87 -6.79 -7.85 -7.19
CA PRO A 87 -7.74 -6.85 -7.69
C PRO A 87 -9.17 -7.04 -7.14
N GLN A 88 -9.60 -8.28 -6.96
CA GLN A 88 -10.95 -8.59 -6.44
C GLN A 88 -11.11 -8.11 -5.00
N GLU A 89 -10.13 -8.36 -4.13
CA GLU A 89 -10.17 -7.83 -2.75
C GLU A 89 -10.00 -6.31 -2.74
N THR A 90 -9.25 -5.75 -3.69
CA THR A 90 -9.11 -4.30 -3.85
C THR A 90 -10.46 -3.66 -4.14
N GLU A 91 -11.24 -4.24 -5.05
CA GLU A 91 -12.61 -3.79 -5.33
C GLU A 91 -13.52 -3.88 -4.10
N GLN A 92 -13.39 -4.94 -3.30
CA GLN A 92 -14.13 -5.05 -2.03
C GLN A 92 -13.76 -3.95 -1.03
N ASN A 93 -12.51 -3.48 -1.01
CA ASN A 93 -12.10 -2.37 -0.15
C ASN A 93 -12.78 -1.04 -0.55
N MET A 94 -13.23 -0.90 -1.80
CA MET A 94 -13.98 0.29 -2.24
C MET A 94 -15.40 0.37 -1.66
N GLN A 95 -15.89 -0.72 -1.05
CA GLN A 95 -17.16 -0.72 -0.31
C GLN A 95 -17.02 -0.04 1.06
N ASP A 96 -15.79 0.11 1.56
CA ASP A 96 -15.52 0.76 2.83
C ASP A 96 -15.31 2.29 2.63
N PRO A 97 -16.06 3.15 3.34
CA PRO A 97 -16.04 4.59 3.12
C PRO A 97 -14.71 5.26 3.54
N VAL A 98 -13.89 4.59 4.34
CA VAL A 98 -12.58 5.07 4.78
C VAL A 98 -11.52 4.64 3.77
N LEU A 99 -11.46 3.35 3.45
CA LEU A 99 -10.48 2.82 2.50
C LEU A 99 -10.69 3.36 1.09
N ALA A 100 -11.93 3.59 0.64
CA ALA A 100 -12.23 4.16 -0.67
C ALA A 100 -11.60 5.55 -0.92
N LYS A 101 -11.13 6.22 0.14
CA LYS A 101 -10.46 7.53 0.10
C LYS A 101 -8.94 7.44 0.22
N GLY A 102 -8.39 6.24 0.39
CA GLY A 102 -6.97 6.01 0.60
C GLY A 102 -6.16 6.08 -0.71
N PHE A 103 -5.01 6.74 -0.64
CA PHE A 103 -4.02 6.87 -1.72
C PHE A 103 -3.24 5.56 -2.01
N GLY A 104 -3.55 4.48 -1.30
CA GLY A 104 -2.85 3.20 -1.40
C GLY A 104 -3.70 2.03 -1.89
N VAL A 105 -4.98 2.23 -2.20
CA VAL A 105 -5.86 1.10 -2.56
C VAL A 105 -5.44 0.48 -3.89
N PHE A 106 -5.02 1.30 -4.85
CA PHE A 106 -4.69 0.86 -6.20
C PHE A 106 -3.17 0.73 -6.38
N THR A 107 -2.58 -0.35 -5.88
CA THR A 107 -1.14 -0.60 -6.06
C THR A 107 -0.82 -2.08 -6.27
N ASN A 108 0.29 -2.34 -6.96
CA ASN A 108 0.86 -3.67 -7.19
C ASN A 108 1.69 -4.19 -6.01
N TYR A 109 1.89 -3.38 -4.96
CA TYR A 109 2.94 -3.57 -3.95
C TYR A 109 2.96 -4.98 -3.32
N ILE A 110 1.78 -5.51 -2.96
CA ILE A 110 1.67 -6.79 -2.24
C ILE A 110 1.11 -7.93 -3.10
N PHE A 111 1.01 -7.72 -4.41
CA PHE A 111 0.60 -8.77 -5.31
C PHE A 111 1.69 -9.84 -5.42
N PRO A 112 1.33 -11.07 -5.82
CA PRO A 112 2.32 -12.08 -6.14
C PRO A 112 3.35 -11.57 -7.17
N GLN A 113 4.61 -11.92 -6.92
CA GLN A 113 5.75 -11.47 -7.70
C GLN A 113 6.51 -12.67 -8.28
N THR A 114 7.24 -12.44 -9.38
CA THR A 114 8.26 -13.35 -9.88
C THR A 114 9.41 -13.48 -8.86
N PRO A 115 10.29 -14.49 -8.97
CA PRO A 115 11.47 -14.61 -8.12
C PRO A 115 12.37 -13.36 -8.11
N GLU A 116 12.40 -12.60 -9.20
CA GLU A 116 13.17 -11.36 -9.35
C GLU A 116 12.52 -10.16 -8.62
N GLY A 117 11.28 -10.31 -8.14
CA GLY A 117 10.54 -9.25 -7.43
C GLY A 117 9.71 -8.36 -8.35
N LEU A 118 9.34 -8.83 -9.54
CA LEU A 118 8.43 -8.13 -10.45
C LEU A 118 6.99 -8.61 -10.21
N THR A 119 6.02 -7.71 -10.07
CA THR A 119 4.60 -8.12 -10.01
C THR A 119 4.21 -8.89 -11.26
N LEU A 120 3.42 -9.96 -11.09
CA LEU A 120 2.97 -10.76 -12.22
C LEU A 120 2.07 -9.93 -13.16
N PRO A 121 2.31 -9.91 -14.49
CA PRO A 121 1.60 -9.04 -15.43
C PRO A 121 0.09 -9.20 -15.47
N GLU A 122 -0.45 -10.38 -15.13
CA GLU A 122 -1.90 -10.64 -15.13
C GLU A 122 -2.69 -9.73 -14.18
N TYR A 123 -2.03 -9.11 -13.20
CA TYR A 123 -2.68 -8.21 -12.25
C TYR A 123 -2.80 -6.76 -12.75
N ASP A 124 -1.97 -6.34 -13.69
CA ASP A 124 -1.86 -4.93 -14.08
C ASP A 124 -3.09 -4.41 -14.82
N ARG A 125 -3.59 -5.17 -15.80
CA ARG A 125 -4.79 -4.75 -16.57
C ARG A 125 -6.02 -4.65 -15.67
N PRO A 126 -6.36 -5.67 -14.85
CA PRO A 126 -7.47 -5.56 -13.92
C PRO A 126 -7.34 -4.35 -12.98
N MET A 127 -6.13 -4.04 -12.50
CA MET A 127 -5.93 -2.89 -11.62
C MET A 127 -6.09 -1.55 -12.33
N LEU A 128 -5.60 -1.42 -13.56
CA LEU A 128 -5.81 -0.21 -14.36
C LEU A 128 -7.29 0.02 -14.65
N GLU A 129 -8.02 -1.04 -15.01
CA GLU A 129 -9.46 -0.98 -15.26
C GLU A 129 -10.23 -0.61 -13.98
N LEU A 130 -9.85 -1.18 -12.84
CA LEU A 130 -10.48 -0.89 -11.56
C LEU A 130 -10.17 0.54 -11.08
N ALA A 131 -8.90 0.98 -11.16
CA ALA A 131 -8.51 2.35 -10.83
C ALA A 131 -9.28 3.37 -11.69
N LYS A 132 -9.41 3.10 -13.00
CA LYS A 132 -10.22 3.90 -13.93
C LYS A 132 -11.69 3.94 -13.53
N LYS A 133 -12.29 2.80 -13.20
CA LYS A 133 -13.69 2.71 -12.72
C LYS A 133 -13.93 3.61 -11.50
N HIS A 134 -12.94 3.71 -10.61
CA HIS A 134 -13.00 4.53 -9.41
C HIS A 134 -12.43 5.94 -9.55
N LYS A 135 -12.04 6.36 -10.77
CA LYS A 135 -11.42 7.67 -11.06
C LYS A 135 -10.16 7.95 -10.23
N GLN A 136 -9.40 6.90 -9.93
CA GLN A 136 -8.12 6.98 -9.23
C GLN A 136 -6.99 6.53 -10.14
N SER A 137 -5.76 6.80 -9.72
CA SER A 137 -4.56 6.34 -10.41
C SER A 137 -4.16 4.95 -9.92
N TYR A 138 -3.69 4.10 -10.83
CA TYR A 138 -2.95 2.90 -10.44
C TYR A 138 -1.51 3.30 -10.10
N THR A 139 -1.06 2.94 -8.90
CA THR A 139 0.30 3.17 -8.42
C THR A 139 1.14 1.91 -8.65
N TYR A 140 1.89 1.89 -9.74
CA TYR A 140 2.83 0.83 -10.06
C TYR A 140 4.18 1.10 -9.40
N LEU A 141 4.53 0.27 -8.43
CA LEU A 141 5.77 0.33 -7.65
C LEU A 141 6.77 -0.67 -8.22
N VAL A 142 7.90 -0.16 -8.71
CA VAL A 142 9.09 -0.95 -8.97
C VAL A 142 9.69 -1.35 -7.62
N HIS A 143 9.62 -2.63 -7.29
CA HIS A 143 10.15 -3.12 -6.03
C HIS A 143 11.68 -3.00 -5.99
N GLY A 144 12.25 -2.56 -4.87
CA GLY A 144 13.67 -2.28 -4.73
C GLY A 144 14.58 -3.48 -4.99
N LYS A 145 14.08 -4.70 -4.75
CA LYS A 145 14.77 -5.95 -5.17
C LYS A 145 14.98 -6.00 -6.69
N TYR A 146 13.90 -5.81 -7.45
CA TYR A 146 13.96 -5.81 -8.91
C TYR A 146 14.80 -4.64 -9.42
N LEU A 147 14.64 -3.45 -8.84
CA LEU A 147 15.49 -2.28 -9.15
C LEU A 147 16.98 -2.59 -9.02
N ARG A 148 17.38 -3.26 -7.93
CA ARG A 148 18.79 -3.61 -7.67
C ARG A 148 19.33 -4.58 -8.71
N ASP A 149 18.56 -5.63 -9.00
CA ASP A 149 19.05 -6.81 -9.74
C ASP A 149 18.85 -6.70 -11.26
N ALA A 150 17.84 -5.95 -11.73
CA ALA A 150 17.54 -5.80 -13.15
C ALA A 150 18.55 -4.91 -13.89
N SER A 151 18.75 -5.15 -15.19
CA SER A 151 19.46 -4.22 -16.07
C SER A 151 18.61 -3.00 -16.41
N GLU A 152 19.24 -1.92 -16.90
CA GLU A 152 18.51 -0.74 -17.36
C GLU A 152 17.51 -1.08 -18.47
N ALA A 153 17.89 -1.94 -19.42
CA ALA A 153 16.99 -2.40 -20.48
C ALA A 153 15.75 -3.15 -19.93
N GLN A 154 15.91 -3.93 -18.86
CA GLN A 154 14.79 -4.61 -18.20
C GLN A 154 13.87 -3.63 -17.46
N LEU A 155 14.44 -2.63 -16.80
CA LEU A 155 13.68 -1.55 -16.16
C LEU A 155 12.91 -0.73 -17.19
N GLU A 156 13.55 -0.35 -18.29
CA GLU A 156 12.93 0.36 -19.39
C GLU A 156 11.77 -0.44 -20.00
N ALA A 157 12.00 -1.71 -20.34
CA ALA A 157 10.95 -2.57 -20.88
C ALA A 157 9.76 -2.71 -19.90
N THR A 158 10.03 -2.78 -18.60
CA THR A 158 8.99 -2.84 -17.57
C THR A 158 8.15 -1.57 -17.53
N VAL A 159 8.80 -0.40 -17.50
CA VAL A 159 8.13 0.90 -17.47
C VAL A 159 7.35 1.13 -18.77
N GLN A 160 7.95 0.87 -19.93
CA GLN A 160 7.27 0.98 -21.23
C GLN A 160 6.06 0.07 -21.33
N ARG A 161 6.14 -1.17 -20.84
CA ARG A 161 5.01 -2.11 -20.82
C ARG A 161 3.84 -1.56 -20.03
N ILE A 162 4.06 -1.10 -18.79
CA ILE A 162 2.97 -0.62 -17.94
C ILE A 162 2.38 0.71 -18.45
N CYS A 163 3.23 1.62 -18.95
CA CYS A 163 2.78 2.86 -19.59
C CYS A 163 1.97 2.60 -20.86
N GLY A 164 2.41 1.65 -21.69
CA GLY A 164 1.70 1.22 -22.89
C GLY A 164 0.33 0.63 -22.55
N LEU A 165 0.26 -0.21 -21.52
CA LEU A 165 -0.98 -0.78 -21.03
C LEU A 165 -1.93 0.29 -20.46
N ALA A 166 -1.42 1.24 -19.68
CA ALA A 166 -2.22 2.35 -19.17
C ALA A 166 -2.80 3.23 -20.30
N LYS A 167 -2.02 3.47 -21.36
CA LYS A 167 -2.48 4.15 -22.57
C LYS A 167 -3.59 3.39 -23.28
N GLU A 168 -3.47 2.08 -23.42
CA GLU A 168 -4.49 1.22 -24.04
C GLU A 168 -5.81 1.27 -23.24
N VAL A 169 -5.73 1.09 -21.91
CA VAL A 169 -6.90 1.12 -21.02
C VAL A 169 -7.46 2.53 -20.86
N ARG A 170 -6.67 3.56 -21.16
CA ARG A 170 -6.95 4.99 -20.89
C ARG A 170 -7.20 5.23 -19.40
N ALA A 171 -6.25 4.81 -18.58
CA ALA A 171 -6.28 4.94 -17.13
C ALA A 171 -5.12 5.83 -16.64
N ASN A 172 -5.32 6.48 -15.50
CA ASN A 172 -4.24 7.24 -14.84
C ASN A 172 -3.26 6.26 -14.20
N LEU A 173 -1.96 6.51 -14.39
CA LEU A 173 -0.86 5.70 -13.87
C LEU A 173 0.10 6.60 -13.11
N MET A 174 0.56 6.15 -11.95
CA MET A 174 1.74 6.66 -11.27
C MET A 174 2.77 5.54 -11.22
N VAL A 175 4.00 5.80 -11.67
CA VAL A 175 5.12 4.88 -11.50
C VAL A 175 6.00 5.42 -10.39
N SER A 176 6.36 4.56 -9.44
CA SER A 176 7.25 4.93 -8.34
C SER A 176 8.10 3.72 -7.93
N ILE A 177 8.96 3.91 -6.92
CA ILE A 177 9.86 2.89 -6.40
C ILE A 177 9.48 2.65 -4.95
N ALA A 178 9.49 1.39 -4.51
CA ALA A 178 9.22 1.03 -3.12
C ALA A 178 10.26 0.03 -2.58
N SER A 179 10.45 0.05 -1.26
CA SER A 179 11.31 -0.92 -0.54
C SER A 179 12.73 -1.01 -1.09
N VAL A 180 13.36 0.15 -1.31
CA VAL A 180 14.74 0.27 -1.78
C VAL A 180 15.69 -0.32 -0.73
N PRO A 181 16.33 -1.47 -0.99
CA PRO A 181 17.24 -2.07 -0.01
C PRO A 181 18.57 -1.29 0.04
N PRO A 182 19.32 -1.39 1.15
CA PRO A 182 20.72 -1.00 1.16
C PRO A 182 21.47 -1.65 -0.01
N GLY A 183 22.29 -0.86 -0.73
CA GLY A 183 23.04 -1.31 -1.90
C GLY A 183 22.30 -1.21 -3.24
N ALA A 184 21.07 -0.68 -3.27
CA ALA A 184 20.46 -0.25 -4.54
C ALA A 184 21.20 0.95 -5.13
N SER A 185 21.37 0.97 -6.46
CA SER A 185 22.05 2.06 -7.17
C SER A 185 21.15 3.29 -7.29
N LEU A 186 21.72 4.45 -6.92
CA LEU A 186 21.07 5.74 -7.12
C LEU A 186 20.89 6.03 -8.61
N GLU A 187 21.85 5.63 -9.44
CA GLU A 187 21.81 5.78 -10.90
C GLU A 187 20.61 5.03 -11.49
N LYS A 188 20.34 3.80 -11.05
CA LYS A 188 19.16 3.05 -11.49
C LYS A 188 17.84 3.68 -11.01
N ALA A 189 17.79 4.19 -9.78
CA ALA A 189 16.61 4.91 -9.29
C ALA A 189 16.33 6.15 -10.14
N ASN A 190 17.36 6.96 -10.42
CA ASN A 190 17.27 8.13 -11.30
C ASN A 190 16.92 7.75 -12.73
N PHE A 191 17.42 6.63 -13.24
CA PHE A 191 17.04 6.11 -14.55
C PHE A 191 15.54 5.85 -14.65
N VAL A 192 14.95 5.17 -13.66
CA VAL A 192 13.49 4.94 -13.64
C VAL A 192 12.70 6.24 -13.62
N PHE A 193 13.11 7.25 -12.84
CA PHE A 193 12.42 8.54 -12.81
C PHE A 193 12.50 9.28 -14.16
N ARG A 194 13.66 9.26 -14.84
CA ARG A 194 13.79 9.86 -16.19
C ARG A 194 12.95 9.20 -17.27
N LEU A 195 12.53 7.94 -17.09
CA LEU A 195 11.66 7.25 -18.05
C LEU A 195 10.20 7.72 -17.97
N VAL A 196 9.82 8.43 -16.90
CA VAL A 196 8.43 8.82 -16.61
C VAL A 196 8.22 10.33 -16.47
N GLU A 197 9.30 11.11 -16.59
CA GLU A 197 9.28 12.57 -16.82
C GLU A 197 8.89 12.88 -18.28
#